data_AF-A0A2R7SGI0-F1
#
_entry.id   AF-A0A2R7SGI0-F1
#
_cell.length_a   1.000
_cell.length_b   1.000
_cell.length_c   1.000
_cell.angle_alpha   90.00
_cell.angle_beta   90.00
_cell.angle_gamma   90.00
#
_symmetry.space_group_name_H-M   'P 1'
#
loop_
_entity.id
_entity.type
_entity.pdbx_description
1 polymer ?
#
loop_
_entity_poly.entity_id
_entity_poly.type
_entity_poly.pdbx_seq_one_letter_code
_entity_poly.pdbx_strand_id
1 'polypeptide(L)' 'MKQTAPHDPIVPVQHALKLLVAAQQRGLDVEAHVLPLAEHGFALRALAGTHGQWPALAARWLDAQFTL' A
#
# COMPACT_ATOMS: atom_id res chain seq x y z
N MET A 1 6.51 -0.78 2.69
CA MET A 1 5.22 -0.19 2.27
C MET A 1 4.26 -1.23 1.65
N LYS A 2 2.94 -1.11 1.87
CA LYS A 2 1.89 -1.97 1.27
C LYS A 2 0.72 -1.13 0.72
N GLN A 3 0.15 -1.54 -0.41
CA GLN A 3 -1.09 -0.97 -0.96
C GLN A 3 -2.14 -2.06 -1.16
N THR A 4 -3.42 -1.69 -1.04
CA THR A 4 -4.54 -2.61 -1.26
C THR A 4 -5.82 -1.84 -1.60
N ALA A 5 -6.76 -2.51 -2.27
CA ALA A 5 -8.13 -2.04 -2.43
C ALA A 5 -9.08 -2.93 -1.59
N PRO A 6 -10.12 -2.37 -0.94
CA PRO A 6 -11.02 -3.12 -0.06
C PRO A 6 -11.95 -4.08 -0.80
N HIS A 7 -12.20 -3.85 -2.08
CA HIS A 7 -13.15 -4.60 -2.91
C HIS A 7 -12.46 -5.43 -3.99
N ASP A 8 -11.16 -5.73 -3.85
CA ASP A 8 -10.47 -6.62 -4.77
C ASP A 8 -11.03 -8.05 -4.64
N PRO A 9 -11.68 -8.60 -5.67
CA PRO A 9 -12.32 -9.92 -5.59
C PRO A 9 -11.32 -11.07 -5.70
N ILE A 10 -10.07 -10.80 -6.11
CA ILE A 10 -9.02 -11.80 -6.33
C ILE A 10 -8.13 -11.90 -5.09
N VAL A 11 -7.75 -10.76 -4.50
CA VAL A 11 -6.88 -10.71 -3.31
C VAL A 11 -7.61 -10.01 -2.17
N PRO A 12 -8.11 -10.74 -1.17
CA PRO A 12 -8.84 -10.15 -0.06
C PRO A 12 -7.99 -9.14 0.73
N VAL A 13 -8.59 -7.99 1.08
CA VAL A 13 -7.95 -6.91 1.85
C VAL A 13 -7.36 -7.40 3.18
N GLN A 14 -7.92 -8.47 3.75
CA GLN A 14 -7.47 -9.11 4.98
C GLN A 14 -6.02 -9.58 4.91
N HIS A 15 -5.49 -9.92 3.72
CA HIS A 15 -4.07 -10.26 3.58
C HIS A 15 -3.16 -9.07 3.89
N ALA A 16 -3.52 -7.87 3.44
CA ALA A 16 -2.79 -6.65 3.76
C ALA A 16 -2.89 -6.30 5.25
N LEU A 17 -4.09 -6.42 5.84
CA LEU A 17 -4.31 -6.14 7.25
C LEU A 17 -3.54 -7.09 8.18
N LYS A 18 -3.50 -8.39 7.87
CA LYS A 18 -2.69 -9.36 8.63
C LYS A 18 -1.19 -9.04 8.60
N LEU A 19 -0.68 -8.58 7.46
CA LEU A 19 0.72 -8.16 7.33
C LEU A 19 1.01 -6.96 8.24
N LEU A 20 0.10 -5.98 8.32
CA LEU A 20 0.28 -4.81 9.18
C LEU A 20 0.30 -5.18 10.67
N VAL A 21 -0.62 -6.06 11.09
CA VAL A 21 -0.63 -6.57 12.47
C VAL A 21 0.68 -7.29 12.79
N ALA A 22 1.16 -8.16 11.90
CA ALA A 22 2.40 -8.89 12.12
C ALA A 22 3.65 -7.99 12.16
N ALA A 23 3.68 -6.93 11.34
CA ALA A 23 4.76 -5.93 11.36
C ALA A 23 4.75 -5.12 12.67
N GLN A 24 3.57 -4.67 13.11
CA GLN A 24 3.39 -3.96 14.37
C GLN A 24 3.82 -4.80 15.58
N GLN A 25 3.44 -6.09 15.61
CA GLN A 25 3.84 -7.03 16.67
C GLN A 25 5.36 -7.23 16.77
N ARG A 26 6.10 -6.94 15.70
CA ARG A 26 7.56 -7.05 15.63
C ARG A 26 8.28 -5.72 15.79
N GLY A 27 7.56 -4.63 16.03
CA GLY A 27 8.15 -3.29 16.12
C GLY A 27 8.80 -2.82 14.82
N LEU A 28 8.31 -3.29 13.67
CA LEU A 28 8.80 -2.87 12.36
C LEU A 28 8.10 -1.60 11.89
N ASP A 29 8.85 -0.68 11.31
CA ASP A 29 8.30 0.46 10.61
C ASP A 29 7.57 0.02 9.33
N VAL A 30 6.30 0.36 9.23
CA VAL A 30 5.46 -0.01 8.09
C VAL A 30 4.52 1.13 7.71
N GLU A 31 4.48 1.43 6.42
CA GLU A 31 3.48 2.32 5.82
C GLU A 31 2.51 1.51 4.96
N ALA A 32 1.21 1.76 5.11
CA ALA A 32 0.19 1.14 4.29
C ALA A 32 -0.94 2.08 3.88
N HIS A 33 -1.42 1.88 2.65
CA HIS A 33 -2.48 2.67 2.02
C HIS A 33 -3.62 1.77 1.56
N VAL A 34 -4.82 2.02 2.07
CA VAL A 34 -6.06 1.37 1.60
C VAL A 34 -6.79 2.35 0.69
N LEU A 35 -6.86 2.02 -0.59
CA LEU A 35 -7.38 2.91 -1.63
C LEU A 35 -8.79 2.45 -2.04
N PRO A 36 -9.80 3.34 -2.05
CA PRO A 36 -11.21 2.94 -2.13
C PRO A 36 -11.58 2.27 -3.46
N LEU A 37 -10.96 2.71 -4.56
CA LEU A 37 -11.18 2.18 -5.90
C LEU A 37 -9.85 2.07 -6.66
N ALA A 38 -9.45 0.85 -6.93
CA ALA A 38 -8.34 0.53 -7.84
C ALA A 38 -8.60 -0.86 -8.45
N GLU A 39 -8.31 -1.01 -9.73
CA GLU A 39 -8.40 -2.31 -10.39
C GLU A 39 -7.40 -3.29 -9.79
N HIS A 40 -7.71 -4.59 -9.82
CA HIS A 40 -6.74 -5.59 -9.44
C HIS A 40 -5.46 -5.44 -10.29
N GLY A 41 -4.31 -5.32 -9.61
CA GLY A 41 -3.03 -5.13 -10.30
C GLY A 41 -2.91 -3.79 -11.05
N PHE A 42 -3.56 -2.72 -10.58
CA PHE A 42 -3.50 -1.37 -11.18
C PHE A 42 -2.07 -0.89 -11.47
N ALA A 43 -1.13 -1.18 -10.56
CA ALA A 43 0.30 -0.86 -10.70
C ALA A 43 0.51 0.55 -11.29
N LEU A 44 1.23 0.68 -12.40
CA LEU A 44 1.41 1.94 -13.13
C LEU A 44 0.52 2.06 -14.38
N ARG A 45 -0.39 1.10 -14.61
CA ARG A 45 -1.23 1.03 -15.82
C ARG A 45 -2.50 1.86 -15.70
N ALA A 46 -3.01 2.02 -14.49
CA ALA A 46 -4.14 2.87 -14.18
C ALA A 46 -3.72 3.89 -13.11
N LEU A 47 -3.82 5.18 -13.45
CA LEU A 47 -3.48 6.31 -12.57
C LEU A 47 -4.66 7.28 -12.41
N ALA A 48 -5.81 6.98 -13.02
CA ALA A 48 -7.01 7.79 -12.94
C ALA A 48 -7.71 7.54 -11.59
N GLY A 49 -7.31 8.30 -10.57
CA GLY A 49 -7.88 8.24 -9.23
C GLY A 49 -6.85 8.50 -8.14
N THR A 50 -7.26 8.40 -6.88
CA THR A 50 -6.35 8.57 -5.73
C THR A 50 -5.24 7.53 -5.69
N HIS A 51 -5.49 6.33 -6.24
CA HIS A 51 -4.46 5.30 -6.36
C HIS A 51 -3.28 5.75 -7.24
N GLY A 52 -3.46 6.70 -8.17
CA GLY A 52 -2.35 7.22 -8.98
C GLY A 52 -1.24 7.90 -8.16
N GLN A 53 -1.49 8.28 -6.90
CA GLN A 53 -0.51 8.91 -6.01
C GLN A 53 0.47 7.92 -5.37
N TRP A 54 0.19 6.62 -5.49
CA TRP A 54 0.95 5.59 -4.81
C TRP A 54 2.47 5.61 -5.09
N PRO A 55 2.96 5.90 -6.32
CA PRO A 55 4.40 5.88 -6.59
C PRO A 55 5.12 7.03 -5.87
N ALA A 56 4.47 8.20 -5.79
CA ALA A 56 5.01 9.35 -5.08
C ALA A 56 5.06 9.11 -3.57
N LEU A 57 4.04 8.44 -3.01
CA LEU A 57 4.05 8.01 -1.61
C LEU A 57 5.19 7.01 -1.34
N ALA A 58 5.40 6.05 -2.24
CA ALA A 58 6.50 5.08 -2.12
C ALA A 58 7.88 5.73 -2.15
N ALA A 59 8.10 6.67 -3.08
CA ALA A 59 9.35 7.41 -3.16
C ALA A 59 9.62 8.18 -1.85
N ARG A 60 8.62 8.94 -1.37
CA ARG A 60 8.74 9.69 -0.10
C ARG A 60 8.98 8.80 1.10
N TRP A 61 8.34 7.63 1.16
CA TRP A 61 8.59 6.66 2.23
C TRP A 61 10.02 6.15 2.19
N LEU A 62 10.53 5.78 1.01
CA LEU A 62 11.94 5.35 0.87
C LEU A 62 12.91 6.46 1.29
N ASP A 63 12.68 7.70 0.85
CA ASP A 63 13.52 8.84 1.24
C ASP A 63 13.55 8.99 2.77
N ALA A 64 12.40 8.87 3.44
CA ALA A 64 12.31 8.93 4.90
C ALA A 64 13.01 7.77 5.63
N GLN A 65 13.13 6.59 5.01
CA GLN A 65 13.82 5.44 5.58
C GLN A 65 15.34 5.52 5.43
N PHE A 66 15.84 6.25 4.43
CA PHE A 66 17.27 6.33 4.09
C PHE A 66 17.88 7.72 4.30
N THR A 67 17.14 8.64 4.93
CA THR A 67 17.72 9.91 5.40
C THR A 67 18.53 9.63 6.68
N LEU A 68 19.85 9.85 6.59
CA LEU A 68 20.82 9.74 7.70
C LEU A 68 20.60 10.80 8.78
#